data_AF-W2CSD6-F1
#
_entry.id   AF-W2CSD6-F1
#
_cell.length_a   1.000
_cell.length_b   1.000
_cell.length_c   1.000
_cell.angle_alpha   90.00
_cell.angle_beta   90.00
_cell.angle_gamma   90.00
#
_symmetry.space_group_name_H-M   'P 1'
#
loop_
_entity.id
_entity.type
_entity.pdbx_description
1 polymer ?
#
loop_
_entity_poly.entity_id
_entity_poly.type
_entity_poly.pdbx_seq_one_letter_code
_entity_poly.pdbx_strand_id
1 'polypeptide(L)'
;MVDGNASDTVAGAIMVDENAGDTVAEAIMVDGNAGDTVAGAIMVYENAGDTVAEAIMVDGNAGDTVAEAIMVYENAGDTVAGAIMVYENAGDTVAGAIMAYGNAGDTVAFVPFIASSSSIKSDVLLKGGTLCWPPSLP
;
A
#
# COMPACT_ATOMS: atom_id res chain seq x y z
N MET A 1 22.24 -1.05 -10.84
CA MET A 1 21.33 0.06 -11.15
C MET A 1 21.68 0.66 -12.48
N VAL A 2 20.64 0.91 -13.28
CA VAL A 2 20.68 1.79 -14.46
C VAL A 2 19.96 3.07 -14.05
N ASP A 3 20.47 4.21 -14.51
CA ASP A 3 20.01 5.55 -14.10
C ASP A 3 18.51 5.79 -14.35
N GLY A 4 17.92 5.10 -15.32
CA GLY A 4 16.46 5.01 -15.39
C GLY A 4 15.93 4.37 -16.67
N ASN A 5 14.61 4.20 -16.70
CA ASN A 5 13.87 3.59 -17.78
C ASN A 5 12.57 4.34 -18.05
N ALA A 6 12.43 4.90 -19.25
CA ALA A 6 11.27 5.70 -19.64
C ALA A 6 10.33 4.96 -20.61
N SER A 7 10.48 3.64 -20.74
CA SER A 7 9.70 2.82 -21.67
C SER A 7 9.15 1.60 -20.97
N ASP A 8 8.03 1.11 -21.48
CA ASP A 8 7.38 -0.07 -20.93
C ASP A 8 8.31 -1.27 -20.97
N THR A 9 8.35 -2.04 -19.89
CA THR A 9 9.35 -3.09 -19.70
C THR A 9 8.74 -4.36 -19.16
N VAL A 10 9.17 -5.48 -19.76
CA VAL A 10 8.85 -6.82 -19.29
C VAL A 10 10.17 -7.54 -19.01
N ALA A 11 10.41 -7.92 -17.76
CA ALA A 11 11.67 -8.54 -17.35
C ALA A 11 11.46 -9.54 -16.21
N GLY A 12 12.44 -10.41 -15.96
CA GLY A 12 12.40 -11.24 -14.74
C GLY A 12 12.62 -10.39 -13.49
N ALA A 13 13.61 -9.49 -13.52
CA ALA A 13 13.91 -8.59 -12.42
C ALA A 13 14.31 -7.20 -12.94
N ILE A 14 13.89 -6.15 -12.22
CA ILE A 14 14.19 -4.76 -12.54
C ILE A 14 14.85 -4.09 -11.33
N MET A 15 15.96 -3.42 -11.60
CA MET A 15 16.75 -2.69 -10.59
C MET A 15 17.32 -1.41 -11.20
N VAL A 16 16.59 -0.32 -11.03
CA VAL A 16 16.90 1.01 -11.60
C VAL A 16 16.64 2.10 -10.57
N ASP A 17 17.19 3.30 -10.76
CA ASP A 17 16.92 4.41 -9.85
C ASP A 17 15.54 5.00 -10.14
N GLU A 18 15.23 5.26 -11.42
CA GLU A 18 13.93 5.79 -11.85
C GLU A 18 13.28 4.92 -12.94
N ASN A 19 11.98 4.68 -12.84
CA ASN A 19 11.19 4.03 -13.87
C ASN A 19 9.91 4.81 -14.14
N ALA A 20 9.71 5.27 -15.36
CA ALA A 20 8.54 6.06 -15.76
C ALA A 20 7.62 5.34 -16.76
N GLY A 21 7.97 4.12 -17.17
CA GLY A 21 7.16 3.30 -18.07
C GLY A 21 6.43 2.17 -17.35
N ASP A 22 5.41 1.62 -18.00
CA ASP A 22 4.63 0.54 -17.42
C ASP A 22 5.46 -0.74 -17.33
N THR A 23 5.35 -1.45 -16.22
CA THR A 23 6.30 -2.51 -15.88
C THR A 23 5.61 -3.81 -15.51
N VAL A 24 6.09 -4.91 -16.10
CA VAL A 24 5.72 -6.26 -15.69
C VAL A 24 6.97 -7.06 -15.35
N ALA A 25 7.12 -7.48 -14.09
CA ALA A 25 8.27 -8.28 -13.68
C ALA A 25 8.00 -9.27 -12.55
N GLU A 26 8.88 -10.24 -12.31
CA GLU A 26 8.77 -11.09 -11.11
C GLU A 26 9.18 -10.29 -9.87
N ALA A 27 10.24 -9.49 -9.97
CA ALA A 27 10.75 -8.65 -8.89
C ALA A 27 11.14 -7.24 -9.37
N ILE A 28 10.75 -6.21 -8.61
CA ILE A 28 11.05 -4.81 -8.90
C ILE A 28 11.68 -4.16 -7.67
N MET A 29 12.82 -3.51 -7.88
CA MET A 29 13.51 -2.70 -6.88
C MET A 29 13.88 -1.36 -7.50
N VAL A 30 13.17 -0.29 -7.13
CA VAL A 30 13.34 1.04 -7.75
C VAL A 30 13.25 2.14 -6.71
N ASP A 31 14.01 3.22 -6.85
CA ASP A 31 13.86 4.36 -5.94
C ASP A 31 12.59 5.14 -6.29
N GLY A 32 12.40 5.55 -7.55
CA GLY A 32 11.18 6.21 -8.02
C GLY A 32 10.49 5.47 -9.18
N ASN A 33 9.22 5.11 -9.02
CA ASN A 33 8.40 4.56 -10.09
C ASN A 33 7.21 5.48 -10.39
N ALA A 34 6.98 5.82 -11.65
CA ALA A 34 5.94 6.75 -12.11
C ALA A 34 5.05 6.16 -13.22
N GLY A 35 4.88 4.84 -13.23
CA GLY A 35 4.06 4.10 -14.21
C GLY A 35 3.38 2.89 -13.58
N ASP A 36 2.46 2.27 -14.33
CA ASP A 36 1.67 1.16 -13.80
C ASP A 36 2.53 -0.09 -13.68
N THR A 37 2.36 -0.83 -12.60
CA THR A 37 3.27 -1.93 -12.24
C THR A 37 2.51 -3.21 -11.92
N VAL A 38 2.92 -4.30 -12.56
CA VAL A 38 2.46 -5.65 -12.22
C VAL A 38 3.66 -6.52 -11.87
N ALA A 39 3.74 -7.01 -10.63
CA ALA A 39 4.85 -7.89 -10.26
C ALA A 39 4.55 -8.96 -9.21
N GLY A 40 5.46 -9.92 -9.05
CA GLY A 40 5.42 -10.81 -7.88
C GLY A 40 5.75 -10.04 -6.61
N ALA A 41 6.91 -9.39 -6.59
CA ALA A 41 7.39 -8.60 -5.47
C ALA A 41 7.84 -7.20 -5.90
N ILE A 42 7.42 -6.18 -5.14
CA ILE A 42 7.75 -4.77 -5.37
C ILE A 42 8.38 -4.20 -4.10
N MET A 43 9.57 -3.60 -4.26
CA MET A 43 10.23 -2.79 -3.25
C MET A 43 10.56 -1.44 -3.87
N VAL A 44 9.85 -0.40 -3.47
CA VAL A 44 10.01 0.94 -4.06
C VAL A 44 10.10 2.00 -2.97
N TYR A 45 10.85 3.08 -3.18
CA TYR A 45 10.83 4.19 -2.23
C TYR A 45 9.60 5.08 -2.49
N GLU A 46 9.43 5.58 -3.71
CA GLU A 46 8.26 6.35 -4.15
C GLU A 46 7.61 5.70 -5.37
N ASN A 47 6.31 5.41 -5.26
CA ASN A 47 5.51 4.88 -6.35
C ASN A 47 4.34 5.82 -6.68
N ALA A 48 4.26 6.25 -7.93
CA ALA A 48 3.22 7.12 -8.48
C ALA A 48 2.60 6.45 -9.72
N GLY A 49 1.83 5.40 -9.49
CA GLY A 49 1.15 4.62 -10.52
C GLY A 49 0.36 3.47 -9.92
N ASP A 50 -0.54 2.87 -10.69
CA ASP A 50 -1.36 1.78 -10.20
C ASP A 50 -0.52 0.50 -10.09
N THR A 51 -0.73 -0.27 -9.02
CA THR A 51 0.15 -1.37 -8.68
C THR A 51 -0.63 -2.65 -8.38
N VAL A 52 -0.24 -3.75 -9.01
CA VAL A 52 -0.77 -5.07 -8.74
C VAL A 52 0.38 -6.02 -8.41
N ALA A 53 0.43 -6.58 -7.21
CA ALA A 53 1.46 -7.57 -6.88
C ALA A 53 1.07 -8.63 -5.86
N GLU A 54 1.90 -9.66 -5.66
CA GLU A 54 1.72 -10.57 -4.53
C GLU A 54 2.17 -9.88 -3.23
N ALA A 55 3.34 -9.23 -3.27
CA ALA A 55 3.92 -8.51 -2.12
C ALA A 55 4.41 -7.11 -2.52
N ILE A 56 4.02 -6.10 -1.72
CA ILE A 56 4.42 -4.71 -1.90
C ILE A 56 5.03 -4.18 -0.61
N MET A 57 6.22 -3.59 -0.74
CA MET A 57 6.86 -2.79 0.29
C MET A 57 7.22 -1.43 -0.31
N VAL A 58 6.64 -0.37 0.21
CA VAL A 58 6.86 0.98 -0.33
C VAL A 58 6.89 2.03 0.77
N ASP A 59 7.74 3.05 0.64
CA ASP A 59 7.74 4.14 1.61
C ASP A 59 6.59 5.12 1.30
N GLY A 60 6.44 5.56 0.04
CA GLY A 60 5.34 6.40 -0.40
C GLY A 60 4.63 5.83 -1.63
N ASN A 61 3.30 5.74 -1.58
CA ASN A 61 2.47 5.31 -2.71
C ASN A 61 1.34 6.30 -3.02
N ALA A 62 1.29 6.74 -4.27
CA ALA A 62 0.33 7.71 -4.80
C ALA A 62 -0.45 7.14 -6.00
N GLY A 63 -0.87 5.88 -5.92
CA GLY A 63 -1.71 5.20 -6.91
C GLY A 63 -2.51 4.05 -6.30
N ASP A 64 -3.45 3.48 -7.05
CA ASP A 64 -4.30 2.42 -6.54
C ASP A 64 -3.53 1.11 -6.45
N THR A 65 -3.74 0.34 -5.38
CA THR A 65 -2.93 -0.83 -5.09
C THR A 65 -3.77 -2.07 -4.82
N VAL A 66 -3.42 -3.17 -5.49
CA VAL A 66 -4.02 -4.49 -5.26
C VAL A 66 -2.91 -5.50 -4.96
N ALA A 67 -2.92 -6.11 -3.77
CA ALA A 67 -1.95 -7.17 -3.47
C ALA A 67 -2.41 -8.21 -2.46
N GLU A 68 -1.66 -9.31 -2.31
CA GLU A 68 -1.90 -10.22 -1.18
C GLU A 68 -1.39 -9.61 0.13
N ALA A 69 -0.18 -9.04 0.10
CA ALA A 69 0.45 -8.39 1.24
C ALA A 69 0.99 -6.99 0.90
N ILE A 70 0.64 -6.00 1.73
CA ILE A 70 1.09 -4.61 1.58
C ILE A 70 1.72 -4.13 2.88
N MET A 71 2.92 -3.58 2.76
CA MET A 71 3.57 -2.80 3.80
C MET A 71 3.91 -1.42 3.24
N VAL A 72 3.28 -0.39 3.76
CA VAL A 72 3.46 0.97 3.26
C VAL A 72 3.60 1.98 4.39
N TYR A 73 4.50 2.94 4.27
CA TYR A 73 4.59 4.01 5.26
C TYR A 73 3.49 5.05 5.00
N GLU A 74 3.42 5.63 3.80
CA GLU A 74 2.40 6.59 3.39
C GLU A 74 1.67 6.10 2.13
N ASN A 75 0.35 5.96 2.21
CA ASN A 75 -0.49 5.57 1.07
C ASN A 75 -1.60 6.61 0.82
N ALA A 76 -1.63 7.16 -0.39
CA ALA A 76 -2.62 8.14 -0.81
C ALA A 76 -3.70 7.58 -1.75
N GLY A 77 -3.49 6.40 -2.34
CA GLY A 77 -4.44 5.75 -3.26
C GLY A 77 -5.33 4.70 -2.59
N ASP A 78 -6.31 4.17 -3.33
CA ASP A 78 -7.19 3.14 -2.80
C ASP A 78 -6.46 1.79 -2.75
N THR A 79 -6.77 0.97 -1.75
CA THR A 79 -6.04 -0.28 -1.52
C THR A 79 -6.96 -1.48 -1.32
N VAL A 80 -6.68 -2.57 -2.01
CA VAL A 80 -7.33 -3.87 -1.81
C VAL A 80 -6.29 -4.94 -1.54
N ALA A 81 -6.32 -5.56 -0.35
CA ALA A 81 -5.38 -6.64 -0.06
C ALA A 81 -5.83 -7.73 0.92
N GLY A 82 -5.10 -8.85 0.91
CA GLY A 82 -5.27 -9.88 1.93
C GLY A 82 -4.85 -9.38 3.32
N ALA A 83 -3.66 -8.78 3.39
CA ALA A 83 -3.07 -8.20 4.59
C ALA A 83 -2.43 -6.84 4.31
N ILE A 84 -2.70 -5.87 5.18
CA ILE A 84 -2.15 -4.50 5.08
C ILE A 84 -1.51 -4.11 6.41
N MET A 85 -0.27 -3.63 6.35
CA MET A 85 0.30 -2.78 7.39
C MET A 85 0.60 -1.41 6.80
N VAL A 86 0.00 -0.38 7.37
CA VAL A 86 0.16 1.00 6.91
C VAL A 86 0.40 1.95 8.08
N TYR A 87 1.33 2.89 7.93
CA TYR A 87 1.49 3.94 8.93
C TYR A 87 0.45 5.04 8.74
N GLU A 88 0.37 5.63 7.56
CA GLU A 88 -0.65 6.63 7.20
C GLU A 88 -1.34 6.26 5.89
N ASN A 89 -2.67 6.17 5.93
CA ASN A 89 -3.51 5.88 4.78
C ASN A 89 -4.55 6.99 4.55
N ALA A 90 -4.55 7.59 3.37
CA ALA A 90 -5.52 8.61 2.99
C ALA A 90 -6.63 8.09 2.05
N GLY A 91 -6.38 7.00 1.32
CA GLY A 91 -7.36 6.38 0.41
C GLY A 91 -8.28 5.37 1.08
N ASP A 92 -9.25 4.86 0.35
CA ASP A 92 -10.16 3.83 0.83
C ASP A 92 -9.47 2.46 0.85
N THR A 93 -9.87 1.58 1.77
CA THR A 93 -9.22 0.29 1.95
C THR A 93 -10.18 -0.87 2.14
N VAL A 94 -9.94 -1.95 1.40
CA VAL A 94 -10.61 -3.24 1.59
C VAL A 94 -9.57 -4.30 1.92
N ALA A 95 -9.63 -4.89 3.12
CA ALA A 95 -8.62 -5.83 3.57
C ALA A 95 -9.17 -7.10 4.25
N GLY A 96 -8.48 -8.23 4.10
CA GLY A 96 -8.71 -9.37 5.00
C GLY A 96 -8.31 -9.01 6.44
N ALA A 97 -7.08 -8.52 6.60
CA ALA A 97 -6.55 -7.98 7.85
C ALA A 97 -5.86 -6.64 7.59
N ILE A 98 -6.03 -5.69 8.49
CA ILE A 98 -5.36 -4.38 8.42
C ILE A 98 -4.82 -3.95 9.77
N MET A 99 -3.59 -3.46 9.78
CA MET A 99 -2.98 -2.72 10.87
C MET A 99 -2.63 -1.32 10.35
N ALA A 100 -3.36 -0.30 10.81
CA ALA A 100 -3.14 1.09 10.42
C ALA A 100 -2.85 1.97 11.64
N TYR A 101 -1.84 2.85 11.57
CA TYR A 101 -1.61 3.85 12.63
C TYR A 101 -2.49 5.09 12.44
N GLY A 102 -2.61 5.57 11.21
CA GLY A 102 -3.47 6.67 10.79
C GLY A 102 -4.27 6.25 9.56
N ASN A 103 -5.59 6.45 9.60
CA ASN A 103 -6.45 6.24 8.43
C ASN A 103 -7.50 7.34 8.28
N ALA A 104 -7.47 8.03 7.13
CA ALA A 104 -8.41 9.09 6.76
C ALA A 104 -9.47 8.66 5.75
N GLY A 105 -9.26 7.56 5.01
CA GLY A 105 -10.26 6.98 4.10
C GLY A 105 -11.21 6.01 4.79
N ASP A 106 -12.15 5.45 4.03
CA ASP A 106 -13.06 4.41 4.51
C ASP A 106 -12.34 3.06 4.55
N THR A 107 -12.64 2.21 5.55
CA THR A 107 -12.04 0.87 5.65
C THR A 107 -13.08 -0.22 5.85
N VAL A 108 -13.00 -1.24 5.00
CA VAL A 108 -13.74 -2.50 5.12
C VAL A 108 -12.74 -3.62 5.39
N ALA A 109 -12.72 -4.17 6.60
CA ALA A 109 -11.85 -5.31 6.88
C ALA A 109 -12.48 -6.37 7.78
N PHE A 110 -12.08 -7.63 7.57
CA PHE A 110 -12.53 -8.74 8.42
C PHE A 110 -11.84 -8.69 9.80
N VAL A 111 -10.56 -8.33 9.85
CA VAL A 111 -9.80 -8.12 11.09
C VAL A 111 -9.09 -6.75 11.09
N PRO A 112 -9.78 -5.67 11.51
CA PRO A 112 -9.16 -4.36 11.61
C PRO A 112 -8.46 -4.11 12.94
N PHE A 113 -7.26 -3.55 12.88
CA PHE A 113 -6.59 -2.84 13.97
C PHE A 113 -6.20 -1.44 13.47
N ILE A 114 -6.89 -0.40 13.96
CA ILE A 114 -6.64 0.98 13.56
C ILE A 114 -6.37 1.80 14.83
N ALA A 115 -5.15 2.34 14.97
CA ALA A 115 -4.72 3.05 16.17
C ALA A 115 -5.27 4.49 16.24
N SER A 116 -5.43 5.16 15.09
CA SER A 116 -6.00 6.51 14.98
C SER A 116 -6.73 6.66 13.65
N SER A 117 -7.96 7.19 13.67
CA SER A 117 -8.71 7.54 12.47
C SER A 117 -9.52 8.81 12.69
N SER A 118 -9.41 9.73 11.75
CA SER A 118 -10.15 11.00 11.69
C SER A 118 -11.54 10.88 11.05
N SER A 119 -11.83 9.74 10.39
CA SER A 119 -12.99 9.56 9.52
C SER A 119 -14.00 8.49 9.97
N ILE A 120 -13.96 8.00 11.22
CA ILE A 120 -15.00 7.09 11.76
C ILE A 120 -16.33 7.86 11.93
N LYS A 121 -17.03 8.12 10.83
CA LYS A 121 -18.46 8.46 10.81
C LYS A 121 -19.24 7.15 10.99
N SER A 122 -19.40 6.70 12.24
CA SER A 122 -20.48 5.82 12.77
C SER A 122 -21.00 4.58 11.99
N ASP A 123 -20.52 4.25 10.80
CA ASP A 123 -21.02 3.17 9.93
C ASP A 123 -19.98 2.06 9.74
N VAL A 124 -18.88 2.08 10.51
CA VAL A 124 -18.06 0.89 10.71
C VAL A 124 -19.01 -0.17 11.27
N LEU A 125 -19.31 -1.16 10.44
CA LEU A 125 -20.14 -2.31 10.75
C LEU A 125 -19.37 -3.19 11.76
N LEU A 126 -19.23 -2.67 12.98
CA LEU A 126 -18.65 -3.29 14.16
C LEU A 126 -19.56 -4.44 14.61
N LYS A 127 -19.58 -5.54 13.86
CA LYS A 127 -19.88 -6.84 14.43
C LYS A 127 -18.58 -7.50 14.89
N GLY A 128 -17.96 -6.92 15.93
CA GLY A 128 -17.07 -7.68 16.82
C GLY A 128 -15.58 -7.29 16.94
N GLY A 129 -15.13 -6.08 16.57
CA GLY A 129 -13.73 -5.67 16.73
C GLY A 129 -13.49 -4.77 17.95
N THR A 130 -12.56 -5.16 18.83
CA THR A 130 -12.14 -4.42 20.03
C THR A 130 -11.50 -3.06 19.69
N LEU A 131 -12.09 -1.96 20.17
CA LEU A 131 -11.43 -0.66 20.28
C LEU A 131 -10.37 -0.76 21.38
N CYS A 132 -9.08 -0.88 21.02
CA CYS A 132 -8.00 -0.71 21.99
C CYS A 132 -7.72 0.79 22.14
N TRP A 133 -8.48 1.45 23.01
CA TRP A 133 -8.12 2.76 23.56
C TRP A 133 -6.75 2.66 24.26
N PRO A 134 -5.87 3.68 24.18
CA PRO A 134 -4.62 3.65 24.94
C PRO A 134 -4.93 3.66 26.44
N PRO A 135 -4.23 2.85 27.27
CA PRO A 135 -4.29 3.02 28.71
C PRO A 135 -3.66 4.39 29.01
N SER A 136 -4.44 5.26 29.64
CA SER A 136 -3.95 6.46 30.32
C SER A 136 -2.69 6.11 31.13
N LEU A 137 -1.53 6.56 30.65
CA LEU A 137 -0.32 6.58 31.47
C LEU A 137 -0.48 7.70 32.52
N PRO A 138 -0.06 7.46 33.77
CA PRO A 138 -0.25 8.39 34.90
C PRO A 138 0.53 9.69 34.74
#